data_AF-A0A6H2TYS8-F1
#
_entry.id   AF-A0A6H2TYS8-F1
#
_cell.length_a   1.000
_cell.length_b   1.000
_cell.length_c   1.000
_cell.angle_alpha   90.00
_cell.angle_beta   90.00
_cell.angle_gamma   90.00
#
_symmetry.space_group_name_H-M   'P 1'
#
loop_
_entity.id
_entity.type
_entity.pdbx_description
1 polymer ?
#
loop_
_entity_poly.entity_id
_entity_poly.type
_entity_poly.pdbx_seq_one_letter_code
_entity_poly.pdbx_strand_id
1 'polypeptide(L)'
;PGVFDSLTQLTYLDLSNNQLTALPEGVFDRLVKLQELYLYSNQLSALPTGVFDKLTQLTHLSLGYNQLKSIPRGAFDNLKSLTHIFLYNNPWNCACSDILYLSRWISQHPGVVRDGLNRVDPDHARCSGTNTPVRAVTEASTSPSKCP
;
A
#
# COMPACT_ATOMS: atom_id res chain seq x y z
N PRO A 1 -3.80 18.95 17.14
CA PRO A 1 -3.47 17.55 17.52
C PRO A 1 -4.19 16.57 16.60
N GLY A 2 -3.46 15.63 16.00
CA GLY A 2 -4.02 14.52 15.23
C GLY A 2 -4.70 13.51 16.14
N VAL A 3 -5.71 12.80 15.61
CA VAL A 3 -6.56 11.87 16.38
C VAL A 3 -5.79 10.73 17.04
N PHE A 4 -4.63 10.35 16.50
CA PHE A 4 -3.79 9.28 17.03
C PHE A 4 -2.50 9.78 17.71
N ASP A 5 -2.27 11.09 17.78
CA ASP A 5 -0.98 11.65 18.20
C ASP A 5 -0.56 11.25 19.63
N SER A 6 -1.53 11.06 20.52
CA SER A 6 -1.29 10.66 21.91
C SER A 6 -1.10 9.15 22.09
N LEU A 7 -1.44 8.33 21.08
CA LEU A 7 -1.43 6.88 21.15
C LEU A 7 -0.03 6.29 20.87
N THR A 8 1.00 6.85 21.48
CA THR A 8 2.41 6.51 21.21
C THR A 8 2.82 5.08 21.56
N GLN A 9 1.98 4.36 22.30
CA GLN A 9 2.17 2.95 22.67
C GLN A 9 1.37 1.97 21.80
N LEU A 10 0.61 2.47 20.82
CA LEU A 10 -0.24 1.63 19.98
C LEU A 10 0.61 0.70 19.11
N THR A 11 0.30 -0.59 19.16
CA THR A 11 0.96 -1.64 18.36
C THR A 11 0.06 -2.19 17.26
N TYR A 12 -1.25 -2.10 17.42
CA TYR A 12 -2.26 -2.60 16.49
C TYR A 12 -3.30 -1.51 16.22
N LEU A 13 -3.56 -1.24 14.94
CA LEU A 13 -4.61 -0.33 14.49
C LEU A 13 -5.38 -0.97 13.33
N ASP A 14 -6.66 -1.19 13.55
CA ASP A 14 -7.58 -1.71 12.53
C ASP A 14 -8.64 -0.66 12.20
N LEU A 15 -8.62 -0.21 10.95
CA LEU A 15 -9.56 0.72 10.35
C LEU A 15 -10.31 0.07 9.18
N SER A 16 -10.31 -1.27 9.11
CA SER A 16 -10.91 -2.01 8.01
C SER A 16 -12.44 -1.88 7.98
N ASN A 17 -13.04 -2.08 6.80
CA ASN A 17 -14.50 -2.07 6.60
C ASN A 17 -15.15 -0.73 6.96
N ASN A 18 -14.50 0.37 6.58
CA ASN A 18 -15.00 1.72 6.74
C ASN A 18 -15.23 2.38 5.37
N GLN A 19 -15.58 3.67 5.38
CA GLN A 19 -15.84 4.46 4.19
C GLN A 19 -14.75 5.52 3.97
N LEU A 20 -13.52 5.25 4.40
CA LEU A 20 -12.42 6.20 4.26
C LEU A 20 -12.07 6.36 2.77
N THR A 21 -12.14 7.59 2.27
CA THR A 21 -11.78 7.94 0.87
C THR A 21 -10.37 8.50 0.74
N ALA A 22 -9.82 9.01 1.85
CA ALA A 22 -8.49 9.56 1.97
C ALA A 22 -7.96 9.41 3.42
N LEU A 23 -6.66 9.57 3.58
CA LEU A 23 -5.99 9.68 4.89
C LEU A 23 -5.42 11.10 5.04
N PRO A 24 -5.53 11.74 6.22
CA PRO A 24 -4.81 12.98 6.47
C PRO A 24 -3.29 12.79 6.40
N GLU A 25 -2.56 13.81 5.97
CA GLU A 25 -1.09 13.82 6.03
C GLU A 25 -0.61 13.64 7.48
N GLY A 26 0.41 12.80 7.67
CA GLY A 26 1.03 12.54 8.97
C GLY A 26 0.13 11.83 10.00
N VAL A 27 -1.04 11.30 9.61
CA VAL A 27 -2.01 10.70 10.54
C VAL A 27 -1.42 9.56 11.40
N PHE A 28 -0.37 8.91 10.94
CA PHE A 28 0.30 7.82 11.66
C PHE A 28 1.69 8.17 12.20
N ASP A 29 2.16 9.42 12.07
CA ASP A 29 3.55 9.80 12.34
C ASP A 29 4.00 9.56 13.80
N ARG A 30 3.06 9.62 14.75
CA ARG A 30 3.33 9.39 16.18
C ARG A 30 3.28 7.91 16.58
N LEU A 31 2.83 7.03 15.69
CA LEU A 31 2.63 5.60 15.96
C LEU A 31 3.91 4.79 15.69
N VAL A 32 5.04 5.24 16.23
CA VAL A 32 6.38 4.64 15.98
C VAL A 32 6.55 3.21 16.53
N LYS A 33 5.59 2.73 17.34
CA LYS A 33 5.52 1.36 17.87
C LYS A 33 4.52 0.47 17.12
N LEU A 34 3.85 0.99 16.09
CA LEU A 34 2.84 0.24 15.36
C LEU A 34 3.47 -0.94 14.62
N GLN A 35 2.88 -2.11 14.80
CA GLN A 35 3.28 -3.38 14.20
C GLN A 35 2.27 -3.85 13.16
N GLU A 36 0.99 -3.55 13.37
CA GLU A 36 -0.08 -3.97 12.47
C GLU A 36 -1.00 -2.79 12.13
N LEU A 37 -1.17 -2.55 10.83
CA LEU A 37 -2.06 -1.53 10.29
C LEU A 37 -2.97 -2.15 9.24
N TYR A 38 -4.27 -2.21 9.53
CA TYR A 38 -5.29 -2.70 8.61
C TYR A 38 -6.15 -1.55 8.10
N LEU A 39 -6.11 -1.33 6.78
CA LEU A 39 -6.92 -0.35 6.04
C LEU A 39 -7.80 -1.04 4.98
N TYR A 40 -7.99 -2.35 5.12
CA TYR A 40 -8.70 -3.20 4.16
C TYR A 40 -10.17 -2.80 4.00
N SER A 41 -10.75 -2.96 2.81
CA SER A 41 -12.18 -2.69 2.58
C SER A 41 -12.56 -1.26 2.98
N ASN A 42 -11.91 -0.31 2.31
CA ASN A 42 -12.20 1.12 2.38
C ASN A 42 -12.37 1.65 0.94
N GLN A 43 -12.39 2.96 0.77
CA GLN A 43 -12.56 3.64 -0.52
C GLN A 43 -11.34 4.51 -0.86
N LEU A 44 -10.16 4.19 -0.32
CA LEU A 44 -8.96 5.00 -0.48
C LEU A 44 -8.59 5.07 -1.97
N SER A 45 -8.58 6.29 -2.51
CA SER A 45 -8.26 6.55 -3.92
C SER A 45 -6.79 6.92 -4.14
N ALA A 46 -6.14 7.43 -3.09
CA ALA A 46 -4.73 7.76 -3.04
C ALA A 46 -4.21 7.65 -1.60
N LEU A 47 -2.89 7.57 -1.45
CA LEU A 47 -2.20 7.66 -0.18
C LEU A 47 -1.40 8.97 -0.15
N PRO A 48 -1.35 9.69 0.98
CA PRO A 48 -0.44 10.81 1.13
C PRO A 48 1.02 10.37 1.01
N THR A 49 1.88 11.23 0.47
CA THR A 49 3.32 10.96 0.42
C THR A 49 3.85 10.85 1.85
N GLY A 50 4.65 9.81 2.11
CA GLY A 50 5.28 9.59 3.42
C GLY A 50 4.35 9.11 4.53
N VAL A 51 3.08 8.76 4.24
CA VAL A 51 2.09 8.36 5.26
C VAL A 51 2.52 7.19 6.15
N PHE A 52 3.51 6.39 5.71
CA PHE A 52 4.04 5.27 6.48
C PHE A 52 5.50 5.45 6.94
N ASP A 53 6.12 6.61 6.70
CA ASP A 53 7.57 6.81 6.89
C ASP A 53 8.05 6.60 8.33
N LYS A 54 7.18 6.83 9.31
CA LYS A 54 7.49 6.69 10.74
C LYS A 54 7.22 5.29 11.29
N LEU A 55 6.59 4.41 10.51
CA LEU A 55 6.15 3.09 10.95
C LEU A 55 7.25 2.02 10.77
N THR A 56 8.43 2.27 11.33
CA THR A 56 9.62 1.42 11.13
C THR A 56 9.49 0.02 11.74
N GLN A 57 8.58 -0.16 12.70
CA GLN A 57 8.26 -1.45 13.34
C GLN A 57 7.09 -2.19 12.67
N LEU A 58 6.51 -1.65 11.60
CA LEU A 58 5.34 -2.25 10.96
C LEU A 58 5.71 -3.58 10.32
N THR A 59 5.00 -4.63 10.69
CA THR A 59 5.16 -6.00 10.19
C THR A 59 4.02 -6.39 9.24
N HIS A 60 2.81 -5.86 9.48
CA HIS A 60 1.61 -6.13 8.68
C HIS A 60 0.99 -4.82 8.19
N LEU A 61 0.78 -4.74 6.87
CA LEU A 61 0.07 -3.64 6.22
C LEU A 61 -0.99 -4.19 5.27
N SER A 62 -2.26 -3.90 5.54
CA SER A 62 -3.35 -4.29 4.65
C SER A 62 -3.97 -3.10 3.92
N LEU A 63 -3.85 -3.09 2.60
CA LEU A 63 -4.42 -2.08 1.70
C LEU A 63 -5.41 -2.68 0.69
N GLY A 64 -5.73 -3.98 0.81
CA GLY A 64 -6.60 -4.69 -0.12
C GLY A 64 -8.03 -4.14 -0.11
N TYR A 65 -8.78 -4.34 -1.21
CA TYR A 65 -10.13 -3.81 -1.39
C TYR A 65 -10.22 -2.30 -1.12
N ASN A 66 -9.48 -1.53 -1.90
CA ASN A 66 -9.55 -0.07 -1.94
C ASN A 66 -9.67 0.38 -3.40
N GLN A 67 -9.54 1.68 -3.68
CA GLN A 67 -9.63 2.27 -5.01
C GLN A 67 -8.27 2.82 -5.49
N LEU A 68 -7.17 2.28 -4.97
CA LEU A 68 -5.82 2.75 -5.27
C LEU A 68 -5.44 2.42 -6.72
N LYS A 69 -4.96 3.43 -7.44
CA LYS A 69 -4.48 3.28 -8.82
C LYS A 69 -2.95 3.18 -8.91
N SER A 70 -2.25 3.73 -7.93
CA SER A 70 -0.79 3.71 -7.78
C SER A 70 -0.42 3.86 -6.30
N ILE A 71 0.87 3.72 -6.00
CA ILE A 71 1.44 3.99 -4.67
C ILE A 71 2.45 5.13 -4.82
N PRO A 72 2.45 6.15 -3.93
CA PRO A 72 3.45 7.20 -3.97
C PRO A 72 4.86 6.64 -3.94
N ARG A 73 5.76 7.24 -4.72
CA ARG A 73 7.16 6.82 -4.76
C ARG A 73 7.76 6.86 -3.35
N GLY A 74 8.35 5.75 -2.95
CA GLY A 74 9.02 5.60 -1.66
C GLY A 74 8.11 5.26 -0.47
N ALA A 75 6.80 5.12 -0.67
CA ALA A 75 5.84 4.92 0.43
C ALA A 75 6.14 3.71 1.35
N PHE A 76 6.87 2.71 0.86
CA PHE A 76 7.24 1.51 1.61
C PHE A 76 8.73 1.45 1.98
N ASP A 77 9.53 2.44 1.59
CA ASP A 77 11.00 2.36 1.68
C ASP A 77 11.48 2.29 3.14
N ASN A 78 10.75 2.90 4.07
CA ASN A 78 11.06 2.90 5.51
C ASN A 78 10.47 1.71 6.28
N LEU A 79 9.66 0.86 5.65
CA LEU A 79 9.01 -0.29 6.28
C LEU A 79 9.95 -1.50 6.37
N LYS A 80 11.07 -1.34 7.07
CA LYS A 80 12.16 -2.34 7.14
C LYS A 80 11.77 -3.64 7.84
N SER A 81 10.72 -3.61 8.66
CA SER A 81 10.23 -4.76 9.43
C SER A 81 9.06 -5.50 8.74
N LEU A 82 8.66 -5.05 7.54
CA LEU A 82 7.45 -5.54 6.89
C LEU A 82 7.62 -7.00 6.45
N THR A 83 6.66 -7.84 6.85
CA THR A 83 6.65 -9.27 6.51
C THR A 83 5.39 -9.66 5.73
N HIS A 84 4.32 -8.89 5.87
CA HIS A 84 3.03 -9.14 5.24
C HIS A 84 2.47 -7.85 4.66
N ILE A 85 2.22 -7.84 3.35
CA ILE A 85 1.50 -6.78 2.68
C ILE A 85 0.40 -7.34 1.78
N PHE A 86 -0.78 -6.75 1.90
CA PHE A 86 -1.96 -7.14 1.13
C PHE A 86 -2.36 -5.99 0.19
N LEU A 87 -2.26 -6.21 -1.12
CA LEU A 87 -2.43 -5.18 -2.16
C LEU A 87 -3.54 -5.50 -3.17
N TYR A 88 -4.23 -6.62 -2.98
CA TYR A 88 -5.16 -7.18 -3.93
C TYR A 88 -6.49 -6.43 -3.97
N ASN A 89 -7.25 -6.62 -5.05
CA ASN A 89 -8.51 -5.92 -5.28
C ASN A 89 -8.38 -4.39 -5.15
N ASN A 90 -7.38 -3.84 -5.84
CA ASN A 90 -7.26 -2.42 -6.13
C ASN A 90 -7.19 -2.24 -7.65
N PRO A 91 -7.78 -1.16 -8.22
CA PRO A 91 -7.79 -0.91 -9.65
C PRO A 91 -6.45 -0.31 -10.13
N TRP A 92 -5.34 -1.03 -9.96
CA TRP A 92 -3.99 -0.59 -10.30
C TRP A 92 -3.89 -0.13 -11.76
N ASN A 93 -3.56 1.15 -12.00
CA ASN A 93 -3.41 1.72 -13.34
C ASN A 93 -2.01 1.44 -13.87
N CYS A 94 -1.84 0.27 -14.49
CA CYS A 94 -0.56 -0.15 -15.05
C CYS A 94 -0.18 0.51 -16.38
N ALA A 95 -1.01 1.39 -16.92
CA ALA A 95 -0.69 2.15 -18.13
C ALA A 95 0.04 3.47 -17.81
N CYS A 96 -0.19 4.03 -16.62
CA CYS A 96 0.50 5.21 -16.10
C CYS A 96 1.89 4.85 -15.54
N SER A 97 2.89 5.71 -15.75
CA SER A 97 4.26 5.50 -15.25
C SER A 97 4.38 5.50 -13.72
N ASP A 98 3.42 6.07 -12.98
CA ASP A 98 3.45 6.10 -11.52
C ASP A 98 3.40 4.69 -10.89
N ILE A 99 2.92 3.69 -11.64
CA ILE A 99 2.89 2.30 -11.18
C ILE A 99 4.30 1.70 -11.02
N LEU A 100 5.32 2.28 -11.66
CA LEU A 100 6.66 1.68 -11.74
C LEU A 100 7.31 1.52 -10.37
N TYR A 101 7.02 2.41 -9.42
CA TYR A 101 7.47 2.24 -8.04
C TYR A 101 6.94 0.93 -7.46
N LEU A 102 5.62 0.73 -7.50
CA LEU A 102 4.98 -0.45 -6.95
C LEU A 102 5.43 -1.73 -7.67
N SER A 103 5.49 -1.71 -9.00
CA SER A 103 5.95 -2.85 -9.80
C SER A 103 7.35 -3.31 -9.38
N ARG A 104 8.31 -2.37 -9.29
CA ARG A 104 9.69 -2.65 -8.86
C ARG A 104 9.74 -3.14 -7.42
N TRP A 105 8.99 -2.50 -6.53
CA TRP A 105 8.97 -2.85 -5.13
C TRP A 105 8.49 -4.29 -4.92
N ILE A 106 7.38 -4.70 -5.56
CA ILE A 106 6.89 -6.07 -5.49
C ILE A 106 7.90 -7.06 -6.08
N SER A 107 8.53 -6.70 -7.22
CA SER A 107 9.56 -7.55 -7.84
C SER A 107 10.78 -7.78 -6.94
N GLN A 108 11.14 -6.80 -6.11
CA GLN A 108 12.24 -6.89 -5.15
C GLN A 108 11.85 -7.59 -3.84
N HIS A 109 10.56 -7.56 -3.47
CA HIS A 109 10.06 -8.13 -2.23
C HIS A 109 8.93 -9.16 -2.47
N PRO A 110 9.12 -10.19 -3.32
CA PRO A 110 8.04 -11.11 -3.65
C PRO A 110 7.58 -11.94 -2.45
N GLY A 111 8.47 -12.18 -1.48
CA GLY A 111 8.22 -13.00 -0.30
C GLY A 111 7.36 -12.33 0.78
N VAL A 112 7.04 -11.04 0.68
CA VAL A 112 6.20 -10.33 1.68
C VAL A 112 4.77 -10.07 1.20
N VAL A 113 4.51 -10.19 -0.10
CA VAL A 113 3.17 -10.00 -0.66
C VAL A 113 2.31 -11.22 -0.38
N ARG A 114 1.07 -10.98 0.06
CA ARG A 114 0.12 -12.02 0.48
C ARG A 114 -1.19 -11.94 -0.30
N ASP A 115 -1.78 -13.11 -0.54
CA ASP A 115 -3.16 -13.20 -1.03
C ASP A 115 -4.20 -13.11 0.10
N GLY A 116 -5.48 -13.13 -0.26
CA GLY A 116 -6.58 -13.09 0.72
C GLY A 116 -6.68 -14.30 1.65
N LEU A 117 -5.88 -15.36 1.44
CA LEU A 117 -5.76 -16.53 2.31
C LEU A 117 -4.45 -16.51 3.11
N ASN A 118 -3.76 -15.37 3.14
CA ASN A 118 -2.47 -15.18 3.79
C ASN A 118 -1.33 -16.08 3.24
N ARG A 119 -1.43 -16.51 1.98
CA ARG A 119 -0.36 -17.25 1.29
C ARG A 119 0.55 -16.27 0.58
N VAL A 120 1.83 -16.61 0.44
CA VAL A 120 2.77 -15.83 -0.38
C VAL A 120 2.31 -15.86 -1.83
N ASP A 121 1.91 -14.71 -2.37
CA ASP A 121 1.48 -14.56 -3.77
C ASP A 121 1.88 -13.17 -4.30
N PRO A 122 3.08 -13.03 -4.90
CA PRO A 122 3.54 -11.77 -5.46
C PRO A 122 2.77 -11.33 -6.72
N ASP A 123 1.96 -12.22 -7.31
CA ASP A 123 1.17 -11.92 -8.51
C ASP A 123 -0.26 -11.44 -8.17
N HIS A 124 -0.60 -11.36 -6.88
CA HIS A 124 -1.96 -11.06 -6.43
C HIS A 124 -2.39 -9.60 -6.66
N ALA A 125 -1.43 -8.66 -6.70
CA ALA A 125 -1.70 -7.29 -7.16
C ALA A 125 -1.80 -7.31 -8.70
N ARG A 126 -3.00 -7.04 -9.24
CA ARG A 126 -3.27 -7.15 -10.67
C ARG A 126 -3.66 -5.83 -11.30
N CYS A 127 -3.16 -5.60 -12.50
CA CYS A 127 -3.45 -4.43 -13.33
C CYS A 127 -4.92 -4.39 -13.73
N SER A 128 -5.54 -3.23 -13.51
CA SER A 128 -6.90 -2.98 -13.99
C SER A 128 -6.95 -3.08 -15.51
N GLY A 129 -7.98 -3.75 -16.03
CA GLY A 129 -8.22 -3.94 -17.47
C GLY A 129 -7.45 -5.09 -18.13
N THR A 130 -6.23 -5.41 -17.70
CA THR A 130 -5.44 -6.51 -18.31
C THR A 130 -5.32 -7.75 -17.43
N ASN A 131 -5.60 -7.62 -16.13
CA ASN A 131 -5.45 -8.69 -15.13
C ASN A 131 -4.02 -9.27 -15.02
N THR A 132 -3.03 -8.59 -15.61
CA THR A 132 -1.62 -8.95 -15.52
C THR A 132 -1.07 -8.61 -14.13
N PRO A 133 -0.08 -9.35 -13.61
CA PRO A 133 0.56 -9.00 -12.34
C PRO A 133 1.22 -7.62 -12.41
N VAL A 134 1.00 -6.77 -11.41
CA VAL A 134 1.60 -5.44 -11.33
C VAL A 134 3.13 -5.51 -11.40
N ARG A 135 3.73 -6.53 -10.78
CA ARG A 135 5.18 -6.73 -10.77
C ARG A 135 5.80 -7.05 -12.14
N ALA A 136 5.00 -7.45 -13.11
CA ALA A 136 5.45 -7.72 -14.48
C ALA A 136 5.49 -6.45 -15.35
N VAL A 137 4.99 -5.32 -14.84
CA VAL A 137 4.92 -4.05 -15.57
C VAL A 137 6.30 -3.41 -15.63
N THR A 138 6.71 -2.98 -16.83
CA THR A 138 7.99 -2.30 -17.07
C THR A 138 7.77 -0.94 -17.72
N GLU A 139 8.82 -0.12 -17.80
CA GLU A 139 8.75 1.21 -18.43
C GLU A 139 8.22 1.14 -19.87
N ALA A 140 8.58 0.09 -20.61
CA ALA A 140 8.17 -0.12 -22.01
C ALA A 140 6.65 -0.23 -22.22
N SER A 141 5.90 -0.62 -21.19
CA SER A 141 4.43 -0.74 -21.24
C SER A 141 3.68 0.43 -20.61
N THR A 142 4.40 1.42 -20.07
CA THR A 142 3.84 2.57 -19.34
C THR A 142 4.08 3.88 -20.08
N SER A 143 3.31 4.92 -19.76
CA SER A 143 3.56 6.28 -20.24
C SER A 143 3.11 7.33 -19.22
N PRO A 144 3.88 8.43 -19.01
CA PRO A 144 3.42 9.59 -18.24
C PRO A 144 2.15 10.23 -18.81
N SER A 145 1.94 10.17 -20.13
CA SER A 145 0.73 10.72 -20.76
C SER A 145 -0.55 9.94 -20.46
N LYS A 146 -0.44 8.77 -19.82
CA LYS A 146 -1.58 7.93 -19.40
C LYS A 146 -1.85 8.04 -17.89
N CYS A 147 -1.17 8.96 -17.21
CA CYS A 147 -1.44 9.32 -15.83
C CYS A 147 -2.57 10.36 -15.76
N PRO A 148 -3.39 10.32 -14.69
CA PRO A 148 -4.46 11.30 -14.47
C PRO A 148 -3.94 12.71 -14.25
#